data_AF-X1S9L9-F1
#
_entry.id   AF-X1S9L9-F1
#
_cell.length_a   1.000
_cell.length_b   1.000
_cell.length_c   1.000
_cell.angle_alpha   90.00
_cell.angle_beta   90.00
_cell.angle_gamma   90.00
#
_symmetry.space_group_name_H-M   'P 1'
#
loop_
_entity.id
_entity.type
_entity.pdbx_description
1 polymer ?
#
loop_
_entity_poly.entity_id
_entity_poly.type
_entity_poly.pdbx_seq_one_letter_code
_entity_poly.pdbx_strand_id
1 'polypeptide(L)'
;FKDLYESLDYLKELGINREILFLEASDEMLMHRFSGTRRKHPLNISNNILENIQAEREQLKELRSQANLIIDTSDLTPKQLSNEIIRNFIKGKEQKIQITLISFGYKYGIPIDVDIVFDVRFLPNPFYVDKLKNYNKTQNFFRIKYCF
;
A
#
# COMPACT_ATOMS: atom_id res chain seq x y z
N PHE A 1 -21.77 18.03 13.21
CA PHE A 1 -20.53 18.22 12.44
C PHE A 1 -19.66 19.40 12.89
N LYS A 2 -20.14 20.35 13.71
CA LYS A 2 -19.33 21.52 14.14
C LYS A 2 -18.04 21.13 14.88
N ASP A 3 -18.13 20.19 15.82
CA ASP A 3 -16.98 19.69 16.59
C ASP A 3 -15.89 19.04 15.72
N LEU A 4 -16.27 18.49 14.55
CA LEU A 4 -15.32 17.91 13.61
C LEU A 4 -14.45 18.99 12.96
N TYR A 5 -15.06 20.10 12.55
CA TYR A 5 -14.34 21.22 11.96
C TYR A 5 -13.40 21.87 12.98
N GLU A 6 -13.86 22.06 14.22
CA GLU A 6 -13.01 22.57 15.31
C GLU A 6 -11.81 21.66 15.57
N SER A 7 -12.01 20.34 15.56
CA SER A 7 -10.93 19.36 15.74
C SER A 7 -9.94 19.38 14.57
N LEU A 8 -10.44 19.53 13.33
CA LEU A 8 -9.58 19.67 12.17
C LEU A 8 -8.77 20.96 12.26
N ASP A 9 -9.37 22.09 12.57
CA ASP A 9 -8.64 23.36 12.69
C ASP A 9 -7.58 23.31 13.80
N TYR A 10 -7.89 22.69 14.93
CA TYR A 10 -6.92 22.45 16.00
C TYR A 10 -5.70 21.64 15.53
N LEU A 11 -5.90 20.57 14.75
CA LEU A 11 -4.79 19.80 14.17
C LEU A 11 -3.93 20.63 13.19
N LYS A 12 -4.55 21.61 12.51
CA LYS A 12 -3.85 22.54 11.62
C LYS A 12 -2.95 23.47 12.41
N GLU A 13 -3.44 24.02 13.52
CA GLU A 13 -2.70 24.91 14.41
C GLU A 13 -1.49 24.21 15.05
N LEU A 14 -1.59 22.92 15.31
CA LEU A 14 -0.47 22.09 15.80
C LEU A 14 0.60 21.78 14.73
N GLY A 15 0.40 22.20 13.48
CA GLY A 15 1.35 21.96 12.38
C GLY A 15 1.45 20.50 11.94
N ILE A 16 0.43 19.68 12.25
CA ILE A 16 0.40 18.28 11.83
C ILE A 16 -0.07 18.20 10.38
N ASN A 17 0.77 17.63 9.50
CA ASN A 17 0.37 17.31 8.13
C ASN A 17 -0.74 16.25 8.15
N ARG A 18 -1.94 16.65 7.76
CA ARG A 18 -3.11 15.77 7.63
C ARG A 18 -3.45 15.53 6.16
N GLU A 19 -3.96 14.34 5.88
CA GLU A 19 -4.61 14.01 4.63
C GLU A 19 -6.07 13.64 4.92
N ILE A 20 -7.01 14.28 4.20
CA ILE A 20 -8.44 14.04 4.33
C ILE A 20 -8.87 13.11 3.19
N LEU A 21 -9.33 11.91 3.55
CA LEU A 21 -10.02 10.98 2.67
C LEU A 21 -11.53 11.22 2.73
N PHE A 22 -12.17 11.46 1.60
CA PHE A 22 -13.62 11.55 1.48
C PHE A 22 -14.16 10.39 0.64
N LEU A 23 -15.09 9.62 1.20
CA LEU A 23 -15.76 8.53 0.49
C LEU A 23 -17.15 8.99 0.08
N GLU A 24 -17.49 8.83 -1.20
CA GLU A 24 -18.83 9.10 -1.70
C GLU A 24 -19.44 7.90 -2.42
N ALA A 25 -20.72 7.97 -2.71
CA ALA A 25 -21.45 7.03 -3.56
C ALA A 25 -22.68 7.74 -4.14
N SER A 26 -23.31 7.17 -5.16
CA SER A 26 -24.58 7.66 -5.70
C SER A 26 -25.71 7.55 -4.68
N ASP A 27 -26.71 8.43 -4.80
CA ASP A 27 -27.87 8.43 -3.90
C ASP A 27 -28.63 7.10 -3.97
N GLU A 28 -28.77 6.54 -5.16
CA GLU A 28 -29.38 5.22 -5.39
C GLU A 28 -28.65 4.10 -4.64
N MET A 29 -27.31 4.10 -4.70
CA MET A 29 -26.50 3.08 -4.04
C MET A 29 -26.52 3.26 -2.52
N LEU A 30 -26.49 4.50 -2.02
CA LEU A 30 -26.65 4.79 -0.60
C LEU A 30 -28.02 4.33 -0.10
N MET A 31 -29.09 4.62 -0.83
CA MET A 31 -30.44 4.14 -0.52
C MET A 31 -30.52 2.61 -0.44
N HIS A 32 -29.91 1.91 -1.41
CA HIS A 32 -29.87 0.45 -1.40
C HIS A 32 -29.06 -0.12 -0.21
N ARG A 33 -27.96 0.53 0.19
CA ARG A 33 -27.16 0.11 1.36
C ARG A 33 -27.91 0.36 2.67
N PHE A 34 -28.61 1.48 2.79
CA PHE A 34 -29.43 1.81 3.96
C PHE A 34 -30.68 0.93 4.03
N SER A 35 -31.33 0.57 2.93
CA SER A 35 -32.48 -0.35 2.97
C SER A 35 -32.09 -1.75 3.46
N GLY A 36 -30.88 -2.21 3.11
CA GLY A 36 -30.31 -3.47 3.60
C GLY A 36 -29.91 -3.44 5.09
N THR A 37 -29.69 -2.26 5.67
CA THR A 37 -29.34 -2.11 7.09
C THR A 37 -30.54 -1.57 7.86
N ARG A 38 -31.08 -2.31 8.83
CA ARG A 38 -32.22 -1.87 9.67
C ARG A 38 -31.89 -0.67 10.61
N ARG A 39 -30.86 0.10 10.31
CA ARG A 39 -30.39 1.23 11.12
C ARG A 39 -31.06 2.51 10.63
N LYS A 40 -31.55 3.32 11.57
CA LYS A 40 -32.01 4.68 11.27
C LYS A 40 -30.82 5.55 10.88
N HIS A 41 -31.06 6.49 9.98
CA HIS A 41 -30.06 7.46 9.57
C HIS A 41 -29.69 8.37 10.75
N PRO A 42 -28.41 8.65 11.04
CA PRO A 42 -27.99 9.42 12.22
C PRO A 42 -28.49 10.87 12.24
N LEU A 43 -28.63 11.52 11.08
CA LEU A 43 -29.22 12.87 10.98
C LEU A 43 -30.72 12.89 11.31
N ASN A 44 -31.45 11.83 10.94
CA ASN A 44 -32.88 11.62 11.20
C ASN A 44 -33.77 12.88 11.13
N ILE A 45 -33.49 13.79 10.18
CA ILE A 45 -34.18 15.07 9.99
C ILE A 45 -35.60 14.82 9.50
N SER A 46 -35.78 13.80 8.66
CA SER A 46 -37.09 13.39 8.16
C SER A 46 -37.20 11.86 8.08
N ASN A 47 -38.43 11.36 7.86
CA ASN A 47 -38.67 9.93 7.63
C ASN A 47 -38.20 9.46 6.23
N ASN A 48 -37.78 10.39 5.37
CA ASN A 48 -37.33 10.11 4.02
C ASN A 48 -35.80 10.00 3.99
N ILE A 49 -35.28 8.83 3.60
CA ILE A 49 -33.84 8.57 3.55
C ILE A 49 -33.15 9.50 2.55
N LEU A 50 -33.79 9.79 1.41
CA LEU A 50 -33.21 10.63 0.36
C LEU A 50 -32.95 12.05 0.85
N GLU A 51 -33.91 12.64 1.55
CA GLU A 51 -33.78 13.99 2.14
C GLU A 51 -32.65 14.03 3.18
N ASN A 52 -32.53 12.99 4.00
CA ASN A 52 -31.44 12.89 4.97
C ASN A 52 -30.06 12.81 4.29
N ILE A 53 -29.94 12.03 3.20
CA ILE A 53 -28.71 11.93 2.42
C ILE A 53 -28.36 13.29 1.80
N GLN A 54 -29.33 13.98 1.21
CA GLN A 54 -29.11 15.30 0.60
C GLN A 54 -28.73 16.35 1.65
N ALA A 55 -29.39 16.37 2.81
CA ALA A 55 -29.04 17.26 3.90
C ALA A 55 -27.63 16.99 4.44
N GLU A 56 -27.23 15.72 4.54
CA GLU A 56 -25.86 15.35 4.93
C GLU A 56 -24.83 15.86 3.92
N ARG A 57 -25.10 15.70 2.62
CA ARG A 57 -24.21 16.19 1.56
C ARG A 57 -23.98 17.69 1.63
N GLU A 58 -25.02 18.48 1.87
CA GLU A 58 -24.87 19.93 2.00
C GLU A 58 -24.04 20.30 3.24
N GLN A 59 -24.21 19.60 4.37
CA GLN A 59 -23.40 19.84 5.58
C GLN A 59 -21.93 19.42 5.42
N LEU A 60 -21.64 18.41 4.59
CA LEU A 60 -20.30 17.90 4.33
C LEU A 60 -19.63 18.53 3.11
N LYS A 61 -20.30 19.47 2.43
CA LYS A 61 -19.81 20.11 1.20
C LYS A 61 -18.49 20.84 1.38
N GLU A 62 -18.31 21.53 2.51
CA GLU A 62 -17.05 22.18 2.85
C GLU A 62 -15.95 21.16 3.14
N LEU A 63 -16.25 20.08 3.84
CA LEU A 63 -15.28 19.03 4.12
C LEU A 63 -14.85 18.29 2.84
N ARG A 64 -15.79 18.09 1.90
CA ARG A 64 -15.51 17.56 0.57
C ARG A 64 -14.54 18.47 -0.21
N SER A 65 -14.73 19.79 -0.16
CA SER A 65 -13.85 20.72 -0.90
C SER A 65 -12.43 20.77 -0.33
N GLN A 66 -12.26 20.45 0.96
CA GLN A 66 -10.97 20.34 1.63
C GLN A 66 -10.32 18.95 1.49
N ALA A 67 -10.99 17.97 0.88
CA ALA A 67 -10.50 16.60 0.80
C ALA A 67 -9.28 16.49 -0.13
N ASN A 68 -8.26 15.75 0.31
CA ASN A 68 -7.07 15.46 -0.49
C ASN A 68 -7.35 14.35 -1.51
N LEU A 69 -8.17 13.36 -1.11
CA LEU A 69 -8.55 12.25 -1.95
C LEU A 69 -10.05 12.00 -1.81
N ILE A 70 -10.73 11.93 -2.95
CA ILE A 70 -12.14 11.57 -3.05
C ILE A 70 -12.23 10.23 -3.76
N ILE A 71 -12.89 9.25 -3.13
CA ILE A 71 -13.12 7.92 -3.71
C ILE A 71 -14.63 7.73 -3.89
N ASP A 72 -15.03 7.46 -5.13
CA ASP A 72 -16.39 7.03 -5.44
C ASP A 72 -16.54 5.53 -5.21
N THR A 73 -17.38 5.17 -4.25
CA THR A 73 -17.67 3.80 -3.83
C THR A 73 -18.92 3.23 -4.46
N SER A 74 -19.56 3.92 -5.42
CA SER A 74 -20.82 3.49 -6.06
C SER A 74 -20.73 2.07 -6.61
N ASP A 75 -19.69 1.79 -7.39
CA ASP A 75 -19.50 0.50 -8.08
C ASP A 75 -18.47 -0.42 -7.38
N LEU A 76 -18.04 -0.06 -6.17
CA LEU A 76 -16.99 -0.78 -5.46
C LEU A 76 -17.56 -1.82 -4.50
N THR A 77 -17.01 -3.04 -4.58
CA THR A 77 -17.16 -4.04 -3.51
C THR A 77 -16.29 -3.67 -2.29
N PRO A 78 -16.61 -4.17 -1.08
CA PRO A 78 -15.82 -3.90 0.12
C PRO A 78 -14.33 -4.24 -0.04
N LYS A 79 -14.01 -5.35 -0.74
CA LYS A 79 -12.62 -5.75 -1.01
C LYS A 79 -11.91 -4.80 -1.97
N GLN A 80 -12.59 -4.30 -2.99
CA GLN A 80 -12.03 -3.31 -3.92
C GLN A 80 -11.76 -1.99 -3.21
N LEU A 81 -12.70 -1.53 -2.37
CA LEU A 81 -12.51 -0.33 -1.56
C LEU A 81 -11.30 -0.46 -0.62
N SER A 82 -11.15 -1.60 0.07
CA SER A 82 -9.97 -1.84 0.91
C SER A 82 -8.68 -1.78 0.11
N ASN A 83 -8.64 -2.40 -1.08
CA ASN A 83 -7.48 -2.38 -1.94
C ASN A 83 -7.16 -0.96 -2.44
N GLU A 84 -8.17 -0.16 -2.76
CA GLU A 84 -7.99 1.21 -3.22
C GLU A 84 -7.46 2.13 -2.13
N ILE A 85 -7.98 2.01 -0.90
CA ILE A 85 -7.44 2.72 0.26
C ILE A 85 -5.98 2.33 0.49
N ILE A 86 -5.67 1.03 0.49
CA ILE A 86 -4.29 0.53 0.63
C ILE A 86 -3.40 1.13 -0.47
N ARG A 87 -3.82 1.08 -1.74
CA ARG A 87 -3.01 1.61 -2.85
C ARG A 87 -2.71 3.09 -2.72
N ASN A 88 -3.66 3.90 -2.26
CA ASN A 88 -3.48 5.34 -2.15
C ASN A 88 -2.69 5.75 -0.91
N PHE A 89 -2.90 5.11 0.24
CA PHE A 89 -2.24 5.46 1.51
C PHE A 89 -0.90 4.74 1.74
N ILE A 90 -0.69 3.56 1.13
CA ILE A 90 0.55 2.77 1.27
C ILE A 90 1.59 3.15 0.20
N LYS A 91 1.30 4.10 -0.69
CA LYS A 91 2.25 4.63 -1.69
C LYS A 91 3.59 5.13 -1.10
N GLY A 92 3.70 5.35 0.21
CA GLY A 92 4.95 5.69 0.90
C GLY A 92 5.71 4.52 1.55
N LYS A 93 5.11 3.33 1.64
CA LYS A 93 5.79 2.09 2.08
C LYS A 93 5.79 1.12 0.90
N GLU A 94 6.69 1.36 -0.05
CA GLU A 94 7.17 0.23 -0.84
C GLU A 94 7.60 -0.84 0.16
N GLN A 95 6.90 -1.98 0.18
CA GLN A 95 7.46 -3.19 0.74
C GLN A 95 8.67 -3.52 -0.12
N LYS A 96 9.82 -2.94 0.23
CA LYS A 96 11.07 -3.23 -0.46
C LYS A 96 11.34 -4.70 -0.26
N ILE A 97 11.31 -5.44 -1.37
CA ILE A 97 11.74 -6.83 -1.36
C ILE A 97 13.22 -6.81 -0.96
N GLN A 98 13.53 -7.37 0.21
CA GLN A 98 14.90 -7.51 0.66
C GLN A 98 15.47 -8.78 0.02
N ILE A 99 16.37 -8.61 -0.94
CA ILE A 99 17.06 -9.71 -1.61
C ILE A 99 18.45 -9.87 -0.98
N THR A 100 18.73 -11.04 -0.42
CA THR A 100 20.05 -11.38 0.12
C THR A 100 20.76 -12.32 -0.85
N LEU A 101 21.88 -11.87 -1.42
CA LEU A 101 22.71 -12.70 -2.30
C LEU A 101 23.89 -13.27 -1.53
N ILE A 102 23.98 -14.60 -1.46
CA ILE A 102 25.07 -15.30 -0.77
C ILE A 102 25.82 -16.16 -1.77
N SER A 103 27.14 -15.99 -1.79
CA SER A 103 28.04 -16.88 -2.52
C SER A 103 28.58 -17.97 -1.60
N PHE A 104 28.39 -19.25 -1.97
CA PHE A 104 28.93 -20.38 -1.23
C PHE A 104 29.69 -21.34 -2.17
N GLY A 105 30.38 -22.33 -1.60
CA GLY A 105 31.02 -23.39 -2.36
C GLY A 105 30.46 -24.75 -1.95
N TYR A 106 30.09 -25.60 -2.92
CA TYR A 106 29.46 -26.90 -2.68
C TYR A 106 30.22 -27.82 -1.72
N LYS A 107 31.55 -27.72 -1.66
CA LYS A 107 32.40 -28.47 -0.71
C LYS A 107 32.00 -28.26 0.75
N TYR A 108 31.38 -27.13 1.06
CA TYR A 108 30.96 -26.76 2.42
C TYR A 108 29.44 -26.93 2.63
N GLY A 109 28.74 -27.54 1.67
CA GLY A 109 27.28 -27.69 1.69
C GLY A 109 26.53 -26.46 1.20
N ILE A 110 25.22 -26.62 0.97
CA ILE A 110 24.29 -25.54 0.65
C ILE A 110 23.86 -24.89 1.98
N PRO A 111 23.85 -23.55 2.10
CA PRO A 111 23.32 -22.89 3.29
C PRO A 111 21.84 -23.26 3.52
N ILE A 112 21.47 -23.45 4.78
CA ILE A 112 20.13 -23.95 5.16
C ILE A 112 19.03 -22.91 4.86
N ASP A 113 19.37 -21.62 4.92
CA ASP A 113 18.44 -20.49 4.75
C ASP A 113 18.48 -19.91 3.32
N VAL A 114 18.33 -20.75 2.29
CA VAL A 114 18.31 -20.31 0.88
C VAL A 114 17.08 -20.84 0.16
N ASP A 115 16.32 -19.93 -0.46
CA ASP A 115 15.12 -20.27 -1.25
C ASP A 115 15.45 -20.70 -2.69
N ILE A 116 16.45 -20.07 -3.32
CA ILE A 116 16.82 -20.31 -4.72
C ILE A 116 18.34 -20.48 -4.85
N VAL A 117 18.76 -21.55 -5.53
CA VAL A 117 20.18 -21.86 -5.80
C VAL A 117 20.47 -21.79 -7.29
N PHE A 118 21.43 -20.96 -7.67
CA PHE A 118 22.00 -20.92 -9.02
C PHE A 118 23.34 -21.67 -9.03
N ASP A 119 23.38 -22.83 -9.68
CA ASP A 119 24.65 -23.51 -9.94
C ASP A 119 25.35 -22.86 -11.13
N VAL A 120 26.60 -22.46 -10.96
CA VAL A 120 27.39 -21.70 -11.95
C VAL A 120 28.65 -22.46 -12.35
N ARG A 121 28.77 -23.75 -11.98
CA ARG A 121 29.91 -24.61 -12.31
C ARG A 121 30.09 -24.85 -13.82
N PHE A 122 29.05 -24.62 -14.62
CA PHE A 122 29.12 -24.71 -16.07
C PHE A 122 29.77 -23.47 -16.73
N LEU A 123 30.05 -22.41 -15.98
CA LEU A 123 30.72 -21.22 -16.52
C LEU A 123 32.22 -21.47 -16.75
N PRO A 124 32.83 -20.79 -17.73
CA PRO A 124 34.26 -20.89 -18.00
C PRO A 124 35.07 -20.59 -16.73
N ASN A 125 35.98 -21.50 -16.39
CA ASN A 125 36.79 -21.36 -15.20
C ASN A 125 37.88 -20.26 -15.41
N PRO A 126 37.86 -19.14 -14.67
CA PRO A 126 38.77 -18.02 -14.80
C PRO A 126 40.21 -18.38 -14.39
N PHE A 127 40.44 -19.54 -13.76
CA PHE A 127 41.80 -20.06 -13.55
C PHE A 127 42.53 -20.42 -14.85
N TYR A 128 41.81 -20.58 -15.96
CA TYR A 128 42.39 -20.85 -17.29
C TYR A 128 42.54 -19.58 -18.15
N VAL A 129 42.20 -18.40 -17.60
CA VAL A 129 42.35 -17.12 -18.29
C VAL A 129 43.47 -16.35 -17.59
N ASP A 130 44.65 -16.27 -18.21
CA ASP A 130 45.85 -15.66 -17.61
C ASP A 130 45.62 -14.23 -17.09
N LYS A 131 44.69 -13.49 -17.71
CA LYS A 131 44.33 -12.12 -17.30
C LYS A 131 43.53 -12.02 -16.00
N LEU A 132 42.93 -13.12 -15.52
CA LEU A 132 42.06 -13.13 -14.32
C LEU A 132 42.73 -13.75 -13.09
N LYS A 133 43.93 -14.32 -13.26
CA LYS A 133 44.66 -15.09 -12.24
C LYS A 133 45.10 -14.27 -11.01
N ASN A 134 45.24 -12.95 -11.17
CA ASN A 134 45.77 -12.04 -10.16
C ASN A 134 44.70 -11.22 -9.42
N TYR A 135 43.41 -11.40 -9.72
CA TYR A 135 42.35 -10.69 -8.98
C TYR A 135 42.00 -11.44 -7.70
N ASN A 136 42.19 -10.78 -6.56
CA ASN A 136 41.75 -11.28 -5.27
C ASN A 136 40.21 -11.42 -5.26
N LYS A 137 39.73 -12.48 -4.60
CA LYS A 137 38.33 -12.98 -4.57
C LYS A 137 37.31 -12.03 -3.89
N THR A 138 37.59 -10.74 -3.80
CA THR A 138 36.87 -9.75 -2.99
C THR A 138 36.67 -8.40 -3.67
N GLN A 139 36.90 -8.29 -4.99
CA GLN A 139 36.49 -7.10 -5.73
C GLN A 139 35.27 -7.42 -6.62
N ASN A 140 34.08 -7.20 -6.06
CA ASN A 140 32.81 -6.92 -6.74
C ASN A 140 32.42 -7.76 -7.97
N PHE A 141 32.84 -9.02 -8.05
CA PHE A 141 32.26 -9.99 -8.96
C PHE A 141 32.12 -11.33 -8.25
N PHE A 142 30.88 -11.83 -8.23
CA PHE A 142 30.44 -13.21 -7.98
C PHE A 142 31.54 -14.18 -7.54
N ARG A 143 31.57 -14.47 -6.24
CA ARG A 143 32.48 -15.45 -5.65
C ARG A 143 32.00 -16.86 -5.98
N ILE A 144 32.33 -17.36 -7.17
CA ILE A 144 32.26 -18.79 -7.46
C ILE A 144 33.46 -19.43 -6.79
N LYS A 145 33.28 -20.00 -5.59
CA LYS A 145 34.25 -20.95 -5.05
C LYS A 145 34.17 -22.20 -5.93
N TYR A 146 35.10 -22.29 -6.89
CA TYR A 146 35.39 -23.52 -7.62
C TYR A 146 35.50 -24.67 -6.64
N CYS A 147 34.60 -25.64 -6.81
CA CYS A 147 34.70 -26.93 -6.16
C CYS A 147 35.70 -27.74 -6.98
N PHE A 148 36.87 -28.01 -6.40
CA PHE A 148 37.51 -29.31 -6.56
C PHE A 148 37.10 -30.14 -5.35
#